data_AF-A0A8I3ADC4-F1
#
_entry.id   AF-A0A8I3ADC4-F1
#
_cell.length_a   1.000
_cell.length_b   1.000
_cell.length_c   1.000
_cell.angle_alpha   90.00
_cell.angle_beta   90.00
_cell.angle_gamma   90.00
#
_symmetry.space_group_name_H-M   'P 1'
#
loop_
_entity.id
_entity.type
_entity.pdbx_description
1 polymer ?
#
loop_
_entity_poly.entity_id
_entity_poly.type
_entity_poly.pdbx_seq_one_letter_code
_entity_poly.pdbx_strand_id
1 'polypeptide(L)'
;MSYPVLPRWLIEAYMVSMKYSPSETGHFDGQRGYGYISIEKFVDAAREVNAGLARPSDFDASGYPTIANTVLTTAILNAGRVSLDEKRPVGIRKSEGVWILE
;
A
#
# COMPACT_ATOMS: atom_id res chain seq x y z
N MET A 1 -23.37 -22.58 -24.45
CA MET A 1 -22.06 -21.90 -24.53
C MET A 1 -21.58 -21.72 -23.09
N SER A 2 -20.66 -22.55 -22.63
CA SER A 2 -20.22 -22.59 -21.22
C SER A 2 -19.01 -21.67 -21.07
N TYR A 3 -19.11 -20.63 -20.22
CA TYR A 3 -17.96 -19.77 -19.93
C TYR A 3 -16.93 -20.57 -19.10
N PRO A 4 -15.63 -20.50 -19.41
CA PRO A 4 -14.62 -21.15 -18.59
C PRO A 4 -14.58 -20.48 -17.22
N VAL A 5 -14.68 -21.28 -16.16
CA VAL A 5 -14.46 -20.83 -14.79
C VAL A 5 -12.98 -20.49 -14.66
N LEU A 6 -12.66 -19.20 -14.59
CA LEU A 6 -11.27 -18.76 -14.46
C LEU A 6 -10.72 -19.24 -13.10
N PRO A 7 -9.48 -19.78 -13.06
CA PRO A 7 -8.91 -20.29 -11.83
C PRO A 7 -8.65 -19.14 -10.83
N ARG A 8 -8.81 -19.45 -9.53
CA ARG A 8 -8.75 -18.49 -8.41
C ARG A 8 -7.52 -17.56 -8.45
N TRP A 9 -6.37 -18.07 -8.87
CA TRP A 9 -5.12 -17.30 -9.00
C TRP A 9 -5.16 -16.22 -10.09
N LEU A 10 -5.99 -16.40 -11.12
CA LEU A 10 -6.17 -15.40 -12.17
C LEU A 10 -7.03 -14.23 -11.68
N ILE A 11 -7.93 -14.46 -10.71
CA ILE A 11 -8.75 -13.41 -10.06
C ILE A 11 -7.88 -12.57 -9.11
N GLU A 12 -6.91 -13.18 -8.44
CA GLU A 12 -6.01 -12.50 -7.50
C GLU A 12 -5.01 -11.57 -8.23
N ALA A 13 -4.66 -11.87 -9.49
CA ALA A 13 -3.82 -11.01 -10.33
C ALA A 13 -4.53 -9.71 -10.81
N TYR A 14 -5.85 -9.58 -10.64
CA TYR A 14 -6.61 -8.36 -11.01
C TYR A 14 -6.53 -7.23 -9.98
N MET A 15 -5.75 -7.38 -8.91
CA MET A 15 -5.60 -6.37 -7.85
C MET A 15 -4.97 -5.04 -8.35
N VAL A 16 -4.37 -5.03 -9.54
CA VAL A 16 -3.76 -3.85 -10.19
C VAL A 16 -4.38 -3.59 -11.58
N SER A 17 -5.67 -3.87 -11.78
CA SER A 17 -6.34 -3.53 -13.04
C SER A 17 -7.40 -2.46 -12.81
N MET A 18 -7.04 -1.20 -13.09
CA MET A 18 -8.01 -0.10 -13.21
C MET A 18 -8.70 -0.20 -14.57
N LYS A 19 -9.96 -0.61 -14.58
CA LYS A 19 -10.79 -0.63 -15.79
C LYS A 19 -11.60 0.67 -15.88
N TYR A 20 -11.12 1.62 -16.70
CA TYR A 20 -11.70 2.96 -16.94
C TYR A 20 -13.05 2.97 -17.67
N SER A 21 -13.55 1.82 -18.12
CA SER A 21 -14.83 1.74 -18.80
C SER A 21 -15.99 1.73 -17.79
N PRO A 22 -16.99 2.63 -17.92
CA PRO A 22 -18.18 2.60 -17.09
C PRO A 22 -18.97 1.31 -17.33
N SER A 23 -19.55 0.76 -16.26
CA SER A 23 -20.51 -0.35 -16.34
C SER A 23 -21.82 0.10 -16.99
N GLU A 24 -22.70 -0.85 -17.36
CA GLU A 24 -24.02 -0.58 -17.96
C GLU A 24 -24.92 0.34 -17.10
N THR A 25 -24.59 0.51 -15.82
CA THR A 25 -25.29 1.40 -14.87
C THR A 25 -24.55 2.73 -14.62
N GLY A 26 -23.48 3.02 -15.36
CA GLY A 26 -22.69 4.27 -15.25
C GLY A 26 -21.66 4.29 -14.12
N HIS A 27 -21.48 3.18 -13.38
CA HIS A 27 -20.50 3.08 -12.30
C HIS A 27 -19.13 2.65 -12.82
N PHE A 28 -18.07 3.27 -12.32
CA PHE A 28 -16.68 2.94 -12.66
C PHE A 28 -16.20 1.72 -11.87
N ASP A 29 -15.79 0.65 -12.57
CA ASP A 29 -15.38 -0.63 -11.95
C ASP A 29 -14.18 -0.49 -10.98
N GLY A 30 -13.44 0.63 -11.02
CA GLY A 30 -12.31 0.92 -10.14
C GLY A 30 -12.62 1.75 -8.88
N GLN A 31 -13.84 2.25 -8.69
CA GLN A 31 -14.16 3.18 -7.58
C GLN A 31 -14.04 2.53 -6.19
N ARG A 32 -14.10 1.19 -6.13
CA ARG A 32 -13.90 0.40 -4.89
C ARG A 32 -12.50 -0.21 -4.80
N GLY A 33 -11.66 0.03 -5.81
CA GLY A 33 -10.31 -0.49 -5.85
C GLY A 33 -9.40 0.26 -4.87
N TYR A 34 -8.38 -0.44 -4.38
CA TYR A 34 -7.38 0.14 -3.48
C TYR A 34 -6.74 1.43 -4.04
N GLY A 35 -6.51 1.48 -5.36
CA GLY A 35 -5.93 2.66 -6.02
C GLY A 35 -6.80 3.93 -5.89
N TYR A 36 -8.12 3.81 -6.06
CA TYR A 36 -9.02 4.96 -5.91
C TYR A 36 -9.17 5.37 -4.43
N ILE A 37 -9.47 4.39 -3.57
CA ILE A 37 -9.71 4.63 -2.13
C ILE A 37 -8.47 5.21 -1.45
N SER A 38 -7.27 4.76 -1.81
CA SER A 38 -6.02 5.26 -1.21
C SER A 38 -5.75 6.72 -1.56
N ILE A 39 -6.04 7.14 -2.80
CA ILE A 39 -5.88 8.54 -3.24
C ILE A 39 -6.95 9.43 -2.58
N GLU A 40 -8.20 8.98 -2.54
CA GLU A 40 -9.30 9.69 -1.85
C GLU A 40 -8.93 9.98 -0.39
N LYS A 41 -8.58 8.92 0.36
CA LYS A 41 -8.15 9.04 1.76
C LYS A 41 -6.93 9.93 1.94
N PHE A 42 -5.96 9.87 1.02
CA PHE A 42 -4.79 10.74 1.07
C PHE A 42 -5.17 12.22 0.91
N VAL A 43 -6.04 12.54 -0.05
CA VAL A 43 -6.49 13.91 -0.29
C VAL A 43 -7.26 14.45 0.92
N ASP A 44 -8.14 13.66 1.51
CA ASP A 44 -8.89 14.06 2.70
C ASP A 44 -7.96 14.32 3.90
N ALA A 45 -7.03 13.40 4.18
CA ALA A 45 -6.05 13.58 5.24
C ALA A 45 -5.17 14.84 5.00
N ALA A 46 -4.73 15.08 3.77
CA ALA A 46 -3.94 16.26 3.43
C ALA A 46 -4.73 17.57 3.65
N ARG A 47 -6.03 17.57 3.36
CA ARG A 47 -6.91 18.72 3.62
C ARG A 47 -7.07 18.99 5.11
N GLU A 48 -7.29 17.95 5.92
CA GLU A 48 -7.43 18.09 7.37
C GLU A 48 -6.15 18.63 8.01
N VAL A 49 -4.98 18.16 7.56
CA VAL A 49 -3.69 18.68 8.04
C VAL A 49 -3.48 20.13 7.62
N ASN A 50 -3.77 20.48 6.36
CA ASN A 50 -3.64 21.86 5.87
C ASN A 50 -4.60 22.83 6.58
N ALA A 51 -5.78 22.35 7.00
CA ALA A 51 -6.74 23.12 7.78
C ALA A 51 -6.39 23.19 9.28
N GLY A 52 -5.32 22.52 9.72
CA GLY A 52 -4.92 22.46 11.13
C GLY A 52 -5.87 21.62 12.01
N LEU A 53 -6.71 20.78 11.40
CA LEU A 53 -7.69 19.93 12.10
C LEU A 53 -7.07 18.61 12.58
N ALA A 54 -6.00 18.16 11.93
CA ALA A 54 -5.27 16.94 12.26
C ALA A 54 -3.76 17.15 12.11
N ARG A 55 -2.96 16.32 12.77
CA ARG A 55 -1.51 16.23 12.54
C ARG A 55 -1.19 14.99 11.72
N PRO A 56 -0.12 15.00 10.91
CA PRO A 56 0.30 13.83 10.14
C PRO A 56 0.43 12.55 11.00
N SER A 57 0.92 12.68 12.23
CA SER A 57 1.06 11.57 13.19
C SER A 57 -0.25 10.89 13.58
N ASP A 58 -1.38 11.60 13.47
CA ASP A 58 -2.69 11.07 13.87
C ASP A 58 -3.17 10.00 12.85
N PHE A 59 -2.60 9.98 11.64
CA PHE A 59 -2.88 8.99 10.60
C PHE A 59 -1.99 7.74 10.68
N ASP A 60 -0.89 7.78 11.43
CA ASP A 60 0.03 6.64 11.59
C ASP A 60 -0.66 5.43 12.23
N ALA A 61 -1.57 5.66 13.18
CA ALA A 61 -2.33 4.59 13.85
C ALA A 61 -3.56 4.10 13.05
N SER A 62 -3.97 4.84 12.02
CA SER A 62 -5.25 4.65 11.32
C SER A 62 -5.15 3.75 10.08
N GLY A 63 -4.03 3.02 9.93
CA GLY A 63 -3.80 2.12 8.79
C GLY A 63 -3.52 2.85 7.47
N TYR A 64 -3.18 4.14 7.52
CA TYR A 64 -2.74 4.88 6.35
C TYR A 64 -1.30 4.46 5.99
N PRO A 65 -0.95 4.42 4.69
CA PRO A 65 0.41 4.16 4.24
C PRO A 65 1.27 5.42 4.43
N THR A 66 1.42 5.88 5.67
CA THR A 66 2.28 7.01 6.01
C THR A 66 3.74 6.63 5.81
N ILE A 67 4.62 7.64 5.70
CA ILE A 67 6.07 7.40 5.60
C ILE A 67 6.54 6.60 6.82
N ALA A 68 6.10 6.96 8.03
CA ALA A 68 6.47 6.27 9.27
C ALA A 68 6.15 4.76 9.23
N ASN A 69 4.97 4.39 8.72
CA ASN A 69 4.57 3.00 8.56
C ASN A 69 5.32 2.29 7.41
N THR A 70 5.74 3.04 6.40
CA THR A 70 6.40 2.49 5.21
C THR A 70 7.90 2.23 5.41
N VAL A 71 8.58 2.97 6.31
CA VAL A 71 10.03 2.81 6.53
C VAL A 71 10.41 1.38 6.94
N LEU A 72 9.61 0.73 7.80
CA LEU A 72 9.86 -0.66 8.21
C LEU A 72 9.77 -1.62 7.01
N THR A 73 8.76 -1.46 6.16
CA THR A 73 8.63 -2.26 4.93
C THR A 73 9.84 -2.07 4.02
N THR A 74 10.32 -0.84 3.86
CA THR A 74 11.55 -0.56 3.11
C THR A 74 12.78 -1.22 3.75
N ALA A 75 12.89 -1.19 5.07
CA ALA A 75 13.97 -1.86 5.80
C ALA A 75 13.95 -3.38 5.57
N ILE A 76 12.77 -4.00 5.56
CA ILE A 76 12.59 -5.43 5.25
C ILE A 76 13.06 -5.76 3.83
N LEU A 77 12.63 -4.97 2.84
CA LEU A 77 13.03 -5.17 1.45
C LEU A 77 14.55 -4.99 1.25
N ASN A 78 15.13 -3.98 1.91
CA ASN A 78 16.57 -3.73 1.87
C ASN A 78 17.35 -4.87 2.54
N ALA A 79 16.95 -5.30 3.74
CA ALA A 79 17.59 -6.42 4.44
C ALA A 79 17.51 -7.72 3.64
N GLY A 80 16.36 -7.97 2.99
CA GLY A 80 16.19 -9.10 2.08
C GLY A 80 17.16 -9.04 0.89
N ARG A 81 17.35 -7.86 0.29
CA ARG A 81 18.32 -7.66 -0.79
C ARG A 81 19.76 -7.94 -0.34
N VAL A 82 20.18 -7.34 0.78
CA VAL A 82 21.52 -7.54 1.35
C VAL A 82 21.75 -9.01 1.72
N SER A 83 20.74 -9.66 2.32
CA SER A 83 20.79 -11.09 2.66
C SER A 83 21.04 -11.98 1.45
N LEU A 84 20.39 -11.69 0.32
CA LEU A 84 20.62 -12.41 -0.93
C LEU A 84 22.03 -12.17 -1.49
N ASP A 85 22.51 -10.93 -1.42
CA ASP A 85 23.84 -10.56 -1.93
C ASP A 85 24.97 -11.18 -1.09
N GLU A 86 24.82 -11.19 0.24
CA GLU A 86 25.83 -11.67 1.19
C GLU A 86 25.66 -13.14 1.58
N LYS A 87 24.56 -13.79 1.16
CA LYS A 87 24.19 -15.17 1.50
C LYS A 87 24.18 -15.45 3.00
N ARG A 88 23.78 -14.47 3.80
CA ARG A 88 23.65 -14.58 5.25
C ARG A 88 22.36 -13.94 5.73
N PRO A 89 21.82 -14.35 6.89
CA PRO A 89 20.75 -13.61 7.54
C PRO A 89 21.19 -12.17 7.84
N VAL A 90 20.28 -11.22 7.58
CA VAL A 90 20.41 -9.81 7.94
C VAL A 90 19.23 -9.47 8.84
N GLY A 91 19.53 -9.09 10.07
CA GLY A 91 18.57 -8.62 11.05
C GLY A 91 18.21 -7.15 10.83
N ILE A 92 17.11 -6.73 11.43
CA ILE A 92 16.65 -5.34 11.43
C ILE A 92 16.40 -4.94 12.87
N ARG A 93 17.04 -3.87 13.32
CA ARG A 93 16.89 -3.33 14.67
C ARG A 93 16.48 -1.87 14.62
N LYS A 94 15.60 -1.45 15.52
CA LYS A 94 15.26 -0.04 15.72
C LYS A 94 16.18 0.56 16.79
N SER A 95 16.93 1.60 16.44
CA SER A 95 17.75 2.37 17.37
C SER A 95 17.49 3.86 17.18
N GLU A 96 17.15 4.58 18.24
CA GLU A 96 16.89 6.04 18.21
C GLU A 96 15.91 6.50 17.12
N GLY A 97 14.91 5.66 16.79
CA GLY A 97 13.93 5.95 15.74
C GLY A 97 14.38 5.62 14.32
N VAL A 98 15.60 5.15 14.12
CA VAL A 98 16.16 4.71 12.83
C VAL A 98 16.20 3.18 12.77
N TRP A 99 15.94 2.63 11.58
CA TRP A 99 16.09 1.20 11.32
C TRP A 99 17.50 0.90 10.83
N ILE A 100 18.22 0.04 11.53
CA ILE A 100 19.59 -0.38 11.24
C ILE A 100 19.54 -1.84 10.78
N LEU A 101 20.28 -2.14 9.71
CA LEU A 101 20.50 -3.49 9.20
C LEU A 101 21.79 -4.05 9.82
N GLU A 102 21.75 -5.27 10.31
CA GLU A 102 22.89 -5.95 10.94
C GLU A 102 23.05 -7.40 10.47
#